data_AF-A0A7C5IMF7-F1
#
_entry.id   AF-A0A7C5IMF7-F1
#
_cell.length_a   1.000
_cell.length_b   1.000
_cell.length_c   1.000
_cell.angle_alpha   90.00
_cell.angle_beta   90.00
_cell.angle_gamma   90.00
#
_symmetry.space_group_name_H-M   'P 1'
#
loop_
_entity.id
_entity.type
_entity.pdbx_description
1 polymer ?
#
loop_
_entity_poly.entity_id
_entity_poly.type
_entity_poly.pdbx_seq_one_letter_code
_entity_poly.pdbx_strand_id
1 'polypeptide(L)' 'EKGNEEEKTQGFELVKKIFEYAVNLGGAISGEHGIGITKKPYIDIQLSRKNIELMRAVKRVFDPKEIMNPGKIF' A
#
# COMPACT_ATOMS: atom_id res chain seq x y z
N GLU A 1 14.20 4.19 22.37
CA GLU A 1 14.24 2.73 22.68
C GLU A 1 13.29 1.99 21.74
N LYS A 2 13.54 0.72 21.40
CA LYS A 2 12.52 -0.09 20.70
C LYS A 2 11.31 -0.23 21.63
N GLY A 3 10.22 0.51 21.35
CA GLY A 3 9.00 0.47 22.18
C GLY A 3 8.30 1.80 22.40
N ASN A 4 8.87 2.94 21.96
CA ASN A 4 8.17 4.23 22.05
C ASN A 4 7.06 4.32 20.99
N GLU A 5 5.80 4.23 21.43
CA GLU A 5 4.62 4.27 20.55
C GLU A 5 4.43 5.63 19.87
N GLU A 6 4.87 6.72 20.50
CA GLU A 6 4.82 8.06 19.91
C GLU A 6 5.80 8.17 18.73
N GLU A 7 7.05 7.73 18.93
CA GLU A 7 8.06 7.68 17.86
C GLU A 7 7.61 6.79 16.70
N LYS A 8 6.96 5.65 16.97
CA LYS A 8 6.41 4.78 15.92
C LYS A 8 5.33 5.49 15.11
N THR A 9 4.40 6.16 15.80
CA THR A 9 3.31 6.90 15.15
C THR A 9 3.88 8.02 14.27
N GLN A 10 4.81 8.81 14.80
CA GLN A 10 5.53 9.84 14.05
C GLN A 10 6.28 9.25 12.84
N GLY A 11 6.86 8.06 12.98
CA GLY A 11 7.52 7.33 11.90
C GLY A 11 6.55 6.97 10.76
N PHE A 12 5.36 6.46 11.06
CA PHE A 12 4.35 6.15 10.04
C PHE A 12 3.86 7.41 9.31
N GLU A 13 3.63 8.51 10.03
CA GLU A 13 3.25 9.79 9.44
C GLU A 13 4.37 10.35 8.52
N LEU A 14 5.63 10.21 8.93
CA LEU A 14 6.76 10.63 8.09
C LEU A 14 6.88 9.78 6.82
N VAL A 15 6.71 8.46 6.93
CA VAL A 15 6.71 7.55 5.77
C VAL A 15 5.62 7.94 4.78
N LYS A 16 4.41 8.24 5.26
CA LYS A 16 3.30 8.70 4.40
C LYS A 16 3.69 9.97 3.62
N LYS A 17 4.22 10.99 4.32
CA LYS A 17 4.65 12.26 3.70
C LYS A 17 5.74 12.07 2.64
N ILE A 18 6.69 11.17 2.90
CA ILE A 18 7.76 10.84 1.94
C ILE A 18 7.16 10.21 0.68
N PHE A 19 6.20 9.30 0.82
CA PHE A 19 5.53 8.67 -0.32
C PHE A 19 4.70 9.66 -1.12
N GLU A 20 3.92 10.52 -0.46
CA GLU A 20 3.18 11.60 -1.12
C GLU A 20 4.13 12.51 -1.91
N TYR A 21 5.25 12.91 -1.30
CA TYR A 21 6.24 13.75 -1.95
C TYR A 21 6.88 13.07 -3.17
N ALA A 22 7.27 11.80 -3.05
CA ALA A 22 7.87 11.05 -4.16
C ALA A 22 6.90 10.91 -5.34
N VAL A 23 5.62 10.62 -5.08
CA VAL A 23 4.59 10.50 -6.13
C VAL A 23 4.32 11.86 -6.80
N ASN A 24 4.29 12.95 -6.03
CA ASN A 24 4.13 14.30 -6.57
C ASN A 24 5.27 14.71 -7.52
N LEU A 25 6.47 14.14 -7.35
CA LEU A 25 7.60 14.30 -8.27
C LEU A 25 7.58 13.34 -9.47
N GLY A 26 6.50 12.56 -9.65
CA GLY A 26 6.38 11.55 -10.71
C GLY A 26 7.04 10.21 -10.39
N GLY A 27 7.47 10.00 -9.14
CA GLY A 27 8.01 8.73 -8.66
C GLY A 27 6.92 7.69 -8.35
N ALA A 28 7.35 6.54 -7.84
CA ALA A 28 6.47 5.44 -7.43
C ALA A 28 6.79 4.98 -6.01
N ILE A 29 5.78 4.50 -5.28
CA ILE A 29 5.96 3.95 -3.92
C ILE A 29 6.46 2.49 -3.94
N SER A 30 6.44 1.84 -5.10
CA SER A 30 6.96 0.48 -5.34
C SER A 30 8.42 0.48 -5.82
N GLY A 31 9.17 -0.57 -5.46
CA GLY A 31 10.51 -0.88 -6.01
C GLY A 31 10.51 -2.24 -6.72
N GLU A 32 11.64 -2.95 -6.77
CA GLU A 32 11.72 -4.28 -7.45
C GLU A 32 10.80 -5.35 -6.82
N HIS A 33 10.42 -5.16 -5.56
CA HIS A 33 9.56 -6.07 -4.82
C HIS A 33 8.08 -5.62 -4.74
N GLY A 34 7.72 -4.51 -5.40
CA GLY A 34 6.35 -3.99 -5.39
C GLY A 34 5.95 -3.29 -4.08
N ILE A 35 4.66 -3.38 -3.74
CA ILE A 35 4.03 -2.74 -2.56
C ILE A 35 4.20 -3.60 -1.30
N GLY A 36 3.90 -4.91 -1.40
CA GLY A 36 3.92 -5.82 -0.25
C GLY A 36 2.93 -5.42 0.86
N ILE A 37 3.10 -6.03 2.04
CA ILE A 37 2.21 -5.77 3.20
C ILE A 37 2.54 -4.40 3.81
N THR A 38 3.83 -4.10 3.96
CA THR A 38 4.30 -2.88 4.64
C THR A 38 3.83 -1.61 3.95
N LYS A 39 3.72 -1.61 2.61
CA LYS A 39 3.26 -0.43 1.87
C LYS A 39 1.79 -0.48 1.45
N LYS A 40 1.07 -1.58 1.74
CA LYS A 40 -0.38 -1.72 1.48
C LYS A 40 -1.19 -0.52 2.01
N PRO A 41 -0.93 0.02 3.23
CA PRO A 41 -1.69 1.15 3.76
C PRO A 41 -1.55 2.45 2.97
N TYR A 42 -0.57 2.56 2.07
CA TYR A 42 -0.24 3.76 1.32
C TYR A 42 -0.55 3.64 -0.18
N ILE A 43 -1.17 2.53 -0.61
CA ILE A 43 -1.38 2.23 -2.04
C ILE A 43 -2.26 3.26 -2.74
N ASP A 44 -3.14 3.92 -1.99
CA ASP A 44 -4.05 4.98 -2.42
C ASP A 44 -3.34 6.30 -2.76
N ILE A 45 -2.10 6.51 -2.28
CA ILE A 45 -1.28 7.66 -2.67
C ILE A 45 -0.97 7.63 -4.16
N GLN A 46 -0.66 6.44 -4.71
CA GLN A 46 -0.29 6.29 -6.11
C GLN A 46 -1.46 5.83 -7.00
N LEU A 47 -2.36 5.01 -6.47
CA LEU A 47 -3.45 4.42 -7.26
C LEU A 47 -4.79 5.03 -6.89
N SER A 48 -5.52 5.50 -7.90
CA SER A 48 -6.91 5.92 -7.72
C SER A 48 -7.78 4.79 -7.18
N ARG A 49 -8.85 5.15 -6.47
CA ARG A 49 -9.87 4.20 -6.01
C ARG A 49 -10.40 3.31 -7.13
N LYS A 50 -10.61 3.87 -8.33
CA LYS A 50 -11.06 3.12 -9.51
C LYS A 50 -10.07 2.03 -9.93
N ASN A 51 -8.77 2.32 -9.88
CA ASN A 51 -7.73 1.32 -10.18
C ASN A 51 -7.75 0.19 -9.14
N ILE A 52 -7.90 0.53 -7.86
CA ILE A 52 -8.00 -0.46 -6.78
C ILE A 52 -9.24 -1.35 -6.95
N GLU A 53 -10.39 -0.76 -7.27
CA GLU A 53 -11.63 -1.50 -7.51
C GLU A 53 -11.53 -2.42 -8.74
N LEU A 54 -10.87 -1.97 -9.80
CA LEU A 54 -10.58 -2.79 -10.98
C LEU A 54 -9.71 -4.00 -10.62
N MET A 55 -8.60 -3.80 -9.89
CA MET A 55 -7.74 -4.91 -9.47
C MET A 55 -8.49 -5.91 -8.58
N ARG A 56 -9.35 -5.44 -7.67
CA ARG A 56 -10.23 -6.31 -6.86
C ARG A 56 -11.22 -7.07 -7.74
N ALA A 57 -11.78 -6.45 -8.77
CA ALA A 57 -12.69 -7.11 -9.70
C ALA A 57 -11.98 -8.24 -10.46
N VAL A 58 -10.78 -7.99 -10.98
CA VAL A 58 -9.94 -9.02 -11.61
C VAL A 58 -9.65 -10.16 -10.62
N LYS A 59 -9.23 -9.84 -9.40
CA LYS A 59 -8.97 -10.84 -8.35
C LYS A 59 -10.18 -11.74 -8.09
N ARG A 60 -11.39 -11.19 -8.01
CA ARG A 60 -12.62 -11.97 -7.77
C ARG A 60 -12.98 -12.92 -8.90
N VAL A 61 -12.61 -12.62 -10.15
CA VAL A 61 -12.83 -13.52 -11.29
C VAL A 61 -12.01 -14.81 -11.13
N PHE A 62 -10.76 -14.69 -10.66
CA PHE A 62 -9.84 -15.82 -10.56
C PHE A 62 -9.79 -16.48 -9.18
N ASP A 63 -10.20 -15.76 -8.12
CA ASP A 63 -10.23 -16.26 -6.76
C ASP A 63 -11.54 -15.88 -6.05
N PRO A 64 -12.68 -16.45 -6.50
CA PRO A 64 -13.99 -16.17 -5.92
C PRO A 64 -14.15 -16.64 -4.47
N LYS A 65 -13.24 -17.49 -3.97
CA LYS A 65 -13.23 -18.01 -2.60
C LYS A 65 -12.21 -17.30 -1.70
N GLU A 66 -11.48 -16.33 -2.23
CA GLU A 66 -10.45 -15.56 -1.51
C GLU A 66 -9.34 -16.41 -0.85
N ILE A 67 -8.99 -17.55 -1.47
CA ILE A 67 -7.99 -18.49 -0.92
C ILE A 67 -6.55 -18.17 -1.34
N MET A 68 -6.36 -17.45 -2.45
CA MET A 68 -5.02 -17.15 -2.93
C MET A 68 -4.46 -15.91 -2.22
N ASN A 69 -3.71 -16.16 -1.14
CA ASN A 69 -2.95 -15.17 -0.36
C ASN A 69 -3.83 -14.05 0.25
N PRO A 70 -4.76 -14.42 1.16
CA PRO A 70 -5.72 -13.49 1.74
C PRO A 70 -5.03 -12.34 2.50
N GLY A 71 -5.57 -11.13 2.37
CA GLY A 71 -5.11 -9.95 3.10
C GLY A 71 -3.83 -9.30 2.57
N LYS A 72 -3.14 -9.89 1.57
CA LYS A 72 -1.83 -9.39 1.10
C LYS A 72 -1.88 -7.97 0.54
N ILE A 73 -2.80 -7.71 -0.39
CA ILE A 73 -3.02 -6.39 -1.02
C ILE A 73 -4.47 -5.95 -0.85
N PHE A 74 -5.42 -6.87 -1.02
CA PHE A 74 -6.83 -6.67 -0.70
C PHE A 74 -7.14 -7.47 0.56
#